data_AF-A0A8C8Y2B8-F1
#
_entry.id   AF-A0A8C8Y2B8-F1
#
_cell.length_a   1.000
_cell.length_b   1.000
_cell.length_c   1.000
_cell.angle_alpha   90.00
_cell.angle_beta   90.00
_cell.angle_gamma   90.00
#
_symmetry.space_group_name_H-M   'P 1'
#
loop_
_entity.id
_entity.type
_entity.pdbx_description
1 polymer ?
#
loop_
_entity_poly.entity_id
_entity_poly.type
_entity_poly.pdbx_seq_one_letter_code
_entity_poly.pdbx_strand_id
1 'polypeptide(L)'
;MDEDLVLALRLQEEWNLQASERDRAQAPLSLVDASWELVDPTPDLQALFVQFNDRFFWGQLEAVEVKWSMRMTLCAGICSYEGRGGMCSIRLSEPLLKLRPRKDLVEVYHTFHDEVDEYRRHWWRCDGPCRHKKPYYGYIKRATNRAPSAHDYWWAEHQQKCGGTYVKIKEPENYARKGKGKTKPGRQPAAEKKGTSVLPPLPR
;
A
#
# COMPACT_ATOMS: atom_id res chain seq x y z
N MET A 1 11.44 5.60 71.74
CA MET A 1 12.40 5.39 70.64
C MET A 1 11.89 4.34 69.66
N ASP A 2 11.00 3.43 70.09
CA ASP A 2 10.48 2.36 69.23
C ASP A 2 9.35 2.81 68.28
N GLU A 3 8.54 3.80 68.66
CA GLU A 3 7.42 4.32 67.84
C GLU A 3 7.91 4.98 66.53
N ASP A 4 8.99 5.77 66.59
CA ASP A 4 9.59 6.41 65.40
C ASP A 4 10.17 5.36 64.43
N LEU A 5 10.71 4.27 64.97
CA LEU A 5 11.24 3.16 64.18
C LEU A 5 10.11 2.39 63.46
N VAL A 6 8.99 2.18 64.14
CA VAL A 6 7.80 1.54 63.55
C VAL A 6 7.18 2.41 62.46
N LEU A 7 7.13 3.74 62.67
CA LEU A 7 6.64 4.68 61.66
C LEU A 7 7.56 4.72 60.43
N ALA A 8 8.89 4.75 60.64
CA ALA A 8 9.85 4.73 59.54
C ALA A 8 9.74 3.47 58.68
N LEU A 9 9.56 2.30 59.31
CA LEU A 9 9.41 1.03 58.58
C LEU A 9 8.13 0.98 57.73
N ARG A 10 7.00 1.51 58.25
CA ARG A 10 5.74 1.61 57.48
C ARG A 10 5.86 2.56 56.29
N LEU A 11 6.47 3.73 56.50
CA LEU A 11 6.70 4.69 55.43
C LEU A 11 7.64 4.12 54.35
N GLN A 12 8.63 3.32 54.76
CA GLN A 12 9.52 2.63 53.83
C GLN A 12 8.77 1.56 53.01
N GLU A 13 7.87 0.79 53.62
CA GLU A 13 7.00 -0.16 52.92
C GLU A 13 6.04 0.53 51.94
N GLU A 14 5.41 1.62 52.36
CA GLU A 14 4.54 2.44 51.50
C GLU A 14 5.31 3.02 50.31
N TRP A 15 6.51 3.55 50.55
CA TRP A 15 7.38 4.06 49.50
C TRP A 15 7.85 2.97 48.55
N ASN A 16 8.21 1.79 49.06
CA ASN A 16 8.59 0.63 48.24
C ASN A 16 7.40 0.13 47.39
N LEU A 17 6.18 0.13 47.93
CA LEU A 17 4.96 -0.22 47.17
C LEU A 17 4.69 0.81 46.06
N GLN A 18 4.75 2.11 46.37
CA GLN A 18 4.62 3.16 45.37
C GLN A 18 5.74 3.11 44.31
N ALA A 19 6.97 2.79 44.71
CA ALA A 19 8.08 2.60 43.78
C ALA A 19 7.85 1.38 42.88
N SER A 20 7.35 0.26 43.42
CA SER A 20 7.01 -0.93 42.64
C SER A 20 5.84 -0.71 41.67
N GLU A 21 4.85 0.11 42.04
CA GLU A 21 3.76 0.52 41.15
C GLU A 21 4.27 1.45 40.06
N ARG A 22 5.18 2.37 40.39
CA ARG A 22 5.87 3.23 39.42
C ARG A 22 6.77 2.42 38.48
N ASP A 23 7.47 1.40 38.96
CA ASP A 23 8.27 0.48 38.14
C ASP A 23 7.40 -0.43 37.27
N ARG A 24 6.21 -0.85 37.73
CA ARG A 24 5.22 -1.56 36.89
C ARG A 24 4.59 -0.64 35.84
N ALA A 25 4.41 0.65 36.16
CA ALA A 25 4.00 1.67 35.21
C ALA A 25 5.14 2.08 34.25
N GLN A 26 6.39 1.91 34.68
CA GLN A 26 7.63 2.05 33.91
C GLN A 26 8.17 0.68 33.45
N ALA A 27 7.30 -0.30 33.20
CA ALA A 27 7.71 -1.56 32.60
C ALA A 27 8.54 -1.25 31.33
N PRO A 28 9.67 -1.95 31.11
CA PRO A 28 10.52 -1.69 29.96
C PRO A 28 9.67 -1.86 28.71
N LEU A 29 9.71 -0.82 27.87
CA LEU A 29 8.86 -0.66 26.71
C LEU A 29 9.38 -1.52 25.58
N SER A 30 9.34 -2.83 25.78
CA SER A 30 9.48 -3.76 24.68
C SER A 30 8.30 -3.50 23.75
N LEU A 31 8.57 -2.88 22.59
CA LEU A 31 7.68 -2.85 21.44
C LEU A 31 7.27 -4.27 21.00
N VAL A 32 7.98 -5.29 21.50
CA VAL A 32 7.72 -6.71 21.31
C VAL A 32 7.16 -7.28 22.61
N ASP A 33 5.87 -7.11 22.85
CA ASP A 33 5.14 -7.86 23.88
C ASP A 33 4.41 -9.05 23.22
N ALA A 34 4.15 -10.14 23.95
CA ALA A 34 3.53 -11.36 23.40
C ALA A 34 2.14 -11.11 22.76
N SER A 35 1.47 -10.02 23.11
CA SER A 35 0.22 -9.56 22.47
C SER A 35 0.42 -8.92 21.08
N TRP A 36 1.65 -8.56 20.69
CA TRP A 36 1.96 -7.92 19.39
C TRP A 36 1.99 -8.88 18.20
N GLU A 37 2.06 -10.19 18.46
CA GLU A 37 1.98 -11.24 17.44
C GLU A 37 0.52 -11.64 17.13
N LEU A 38 -0.43 -11.28 17.99
CA LEU A 38 -1.85 -11.53 17.79
C LEU A 38 -2.47 -10.39 17.00
N VAL A 39 -3.21 -10.75 15.95
CA VAL A 39 -4.02 -9.83 15.14
C VAL A 39 -4.98 -9.11 16.08
N ASP A 40 -4.77 -7.81 16.27
CA ASP A 40 -5.73 -6.96 16.97
C ASP A 40 -6.93 -6.79 16.04
N PRO A 41 -8.12 -7.28 16.40
CA PRO A 41 -9.29 -7.25 15.51
C PRO A 41 -9.75 -5.83 15.18
N THR A 42 -9.33 -4.80 15.92
CA THR A 42 -9.67 -3.40 15.65
C THR A 42 -8.57 -2.44 16.14
N PRO A 43 -7.49 -2.22 15.37
CA PRO A 43 -6.48 -1.25 15.77
C PRO A 43 -7.05 0.18 15.68
N ASP A 44 -7.16 0.85 16.82
CA ASP A 44 -7.45 2.28 16.87
C ASP A 44 -6.21 3.08 16.44
N LEU A 45 -6.20 3.44 15.16
CA LEU A 45 -5.15 4.21 14.50
C LEU A 45 -4.92 5.57 15.18
N GLN A 46 -5.98 6.22 15.66
CA GLN A 46 -5.85 7.55 16.28
C GLN A 46 -5.21 7.45 17.66
N ALA A 47 -5.65 6.48 18.47
CA ALA A 47 -5.07 6.23 19.78
C ALA A 47 -3.59 5.86 19.69
N LEU A 48 -3.23 5.02 18.71
CA LEU A 48 -1.84 4.68 18.40
C LEU A 48 -1.00 5.90 18.04
N PHE A 49 -1.52 6.77 17.18
CA PHE A 49 -0.82 7.96 16.74
C PHE A 49 -0.58 8.94 17.89
N VAL A 50 -1.58 9.19 18.73
CA VAL A 50 -1.45 10.06 19.91
C VAL A 50 -0.43 9.49 20.89
N GLN A 51 -0.50 8.19 21.16
CA GLN A 51 0.45 7.52 22.06
C GLN A 51 1.89 7.64 21.54
N PHE A 52 2.11 7.44 20.24
CA PHE A 52 3.45 7.59 19.66
C PHE A 52 3.92 9.03 19.58
N ASN A 53 3.02 9.98 19.31
CA ASN A 53 3.34 11.40 19.30
C ASN A 53 3.89 11.86 20.65
N ASP A 54 3.19 11.53 21.74
CA ASP A 54 3.63 11.89 23.10
C ASP A 54 4.96 11.21 23.46
N ARG A 55 5.06 9.91 23.16
CA ARG A 55 6.17 9.06 23.59
C ARG A 55 7.47 9.27 22.83
N PHE A 56 7.40 9.44 21.51
CA PHE A 56 8.57 9.43 20.62
C PHE A 56 8.81 10.77 19.93
N PHE A 57 7.80 11.62 19.85
CA PHE A 57 7.86 12.90 19.15
C PHE A 57 7.59 14.10 20.07
N TRP A 58 7.56 13.88 21.39
CA TRP A 58 7.37 14.93 22.41
C TRP A 58 6.16 15.84 22.14
N GLY A 59 5.09 15.28 21.60
CA GLY A 59 3.87 16.01 21.26
C GLY A 59 3.94 16.87 19.99
N GLN A 60 5.07 16.92 19.28
CA GLN A 60 5.28 17.84 18.16
C GLN A 60 4.41 17.57 16.91
N LEU A 61 3.80 16.39 16.80
CA LEU A 61 2.96 16.00 15.67
C LEU A 61 1.46 16.24 15.91
N GLU A 62 1.08 17.08 16.88
CA GLU A 62 -0.33 17.36 17.21
C GLU A 62 -1.13 17.94 16.02
N ALA A 63 -0.46 18.68 15.13
CA ALA A 63 -1.05 19.25 13.92
C ALA A 63 -1.12 18.28 12.72
N VAL A 64 -0.67 17.03 12.89
CA VAL A 64 -0.64 16.01 11.83
C VAL A 64 -1.91 15.16 11.89
N GLU A 65 -2.59 15.02 10.76
CA GLU A 65 -3.74 14.11 10.67
C GLU A 65 -3.29 12.72 10.22
N VAL A 66 -3.78 11.67 10.87
CA VAL A 66 -3.60 10.28 10.43
C VAL A 66 -4.94 9.72 9.98
N LYS A 67 -5.03 9.07 8.81
CA LYS A 67 -6.29 8.51 8.28
C LYS A 67 -6.10 7.17 7.58
N TRP A 68 -7.10 6.31 7.66
CA TRP A 68 -7.18 5.13 6.81
C TRP A 68 -7.61 5.48 5.38
N SER A 69 -7.04 4.77 4.41
CA SER A 69 -7.41 4.84 3.00
C SER A 69 -7.88 3.48 2.51
N MET A 70 -9.16 3.41 2.10
CA MET A 70 -9.79 2.19 1.59
C MET A 70 -9.31 1.82 0.17
N ARG A 71 -8.68 2.76 -0.53
CA ARG A 71 -8.39 2.65 -1.97
C ARG A 71 -6.89 2.61 -2.28
N MET A 72 -6.04 2.87 -1.28
CA MET A 72 -4.59 2.89 -1.44
C MET A 72 -4.05 1.46 -1.48
N THR A 73 -3.44 1.07 -2.60
CA THR A 73 -2.91 -0.29 -2.82
C THR A 73 -1.49 -0.28 -3.40
N LEU A 74 -0.91 0.91 -3.59
CA LEU A 74 0.44 1.07 -4.14
C LEU A 74 1.52 1.09 -3.05
N CYS A 75 1.16 1.51 -1.83
CA CYS A 75 2.04 1.56 -0.67
C CYS A 75 1.22 1.41 0.62
N ALA A 76 1.86 0.97 1.70
CA ALA A 76 1.22 0.79 3.02
C ALA A 76 0.94 2.13 3.74
N GLY A 77 1.71 3.17 3.46
CA GLY A 77 1.49 4.52 3.98
C GLY A 77 2.08 5.62 3.09
N ILE A 78 1.60 6.86 3.27
CA ILE A 78 2.12 8.07 2.62
C ILE A 78 1.91 9.29 3.54
N CYS A 79 2.87 10.22 3.65
CA CYS A 79 2.57 11.59 4.12
C CYS A 79 2.44 12.54 2.92
N SER A 80 1.40 13.37 2.95
CA SER A 80 1.22 14.51 2.06
C SER A 80 1.41 15.80 2.84
N TYR A 81 2.29 16.69 2.37
CA TYR A 81 2.62 17.95 3.03
C TYR A 81 2.04 19.13 2.24
N GLU A 82 1.27 19.99 2.90
CA GLU A 82 0.73 21.21 2.28
C GLU A 82 1.72 22.39 2.39
N GLY A 83 2.75 22.42 1.54
CA GLY A 83 3.58 23.62 1.35
C GLY A 83 4.41 24.10 2.56
N ARG A 84 4.78 25.39 2.57
CA ARG A 84 5.85 25.98 3.41
C ARG A 84 5.55 26.11 4.91
N GLY A 85 4.40 25.58 5.36
CA GLY A 85 3.98 25.55 6.77
C GLY A 85 2.65 24.83 7.00
N GLY A 86 2.21 23.97 6.06
CA GLY A 86 0.90 23.34 6.15
C GLY A 86 0.91 21.98 6.83
N MET A 87 -0.31 21.50 7.04
CA MET A 87 -0.62 20.25 7.74
C MET A 87 0.00 19.05 6.99
N CYS A 88 0.76 18.19 7.68
CA CYS A 88 1.08 16.85 7.15
C CYS A 88 -0.14 15.98 7.37
N SER A 89 -0.58 15.31 6.31
CA SER A 89 -1.60 14.26 6.38
C SER A 89 -0.95 12.92 6.08
N ILE A 90 -0.92 12.05 7.08
CA ILE A 90 -0.48 10.68 6.97
C ILE A 90 -1.69 9.82 6.62
N ARG A 91 -1.59 9.05 5.53
CA ARG A 91 -2.62 8.06 5.16
C ARG A 91 -2.00 6.68 5.22
N LEU A 92 -2.71 5.72 5.83
CA LEU A 92 -2.33 4.31 5.85
C LEU A 92 -3.32 3.49 5.02
N SER A 93 -2.84 2.41 4.41
CA SER A 93 -3.64 1.55 3.53
C SER A 93 -4.40 0.52 4.35
N GLU A 94 -5.73 0.63 4.40
CA GLU A 94 -6.55 -0.42 5.00
C GLU A 94 -6.43 -1.75 4.23
N PRO A 95 -6.51 -1.79 2.87
CA PRO A 95 -6.40 -3.05 2.14
C PRO A 95 -5.10 -3.82 2.38
N LEU A 96 -3.99 -3.13 2.68
CA LEU A 96 -2.69 -3.75 2.88
C LEU A 96 -2.41 -4.10 4.35
N LEU A 97 -3.01 -3.38 5.31
CA LEU A 97 -2.66 -3.51 6.73
C LEU A 97 -3.75 -4.20 7.58
N LYS A 98 -5.01 -4.27 7.11
CA LYS A 98 -6.15 -4.80 7.89
C LYS A 98 -6.07 -6.30 8.23
N LEU A 99 -5.43 -7.09 7.37
CA LEU A 99 -5.30 -8.54 7.56
C LEU A 99 -3.90 -8.94 8.05
N ARG A 100 -3.10 -7.97 8.49
CA ARG A 100 -1.71 -8.16 8.88
C ARG A 100 -1.57 -8.10 10.40
N PRO A 101 -0.51 -8.70 10.96
CA PRO A 101 -0.20 -8.57 12.37
C PRO A 101 0.02 -7.10 12.73
N ARG A 102 -0.31 -6.73 13.97
CA ARG A 102 -0.22 -5.35 14.48
C ARG A 102 1.17 -4.71 14.31
N LYS A 103 2.24 -5.51 14.29
CA LYS A 103 3.60 -5.04 14.02
C LYS A 103 3.73 -4.33 12.67
N ASP A 104 3.06 -4.80 11.61
CA ASP A 104 3.18 -4.24 10.27
C ASP A 104 2.45 -2.90 10.15
N LEU A 105 1.49 -2.64 11.05
CA LEU A 105 0.83 -1.35 11.19
C LEU A 105 1.71 -0.32 11.89
N VAL A 106 2.53 -0.75 12.86
CA VAL A 106 3.38 0.12 13.68
C VAL A 106 4.74 0.35 13.01
N GLU A 107 5.33 -0.69 12.45
CA GLU A 107 6.58 -0.65 11.69
C GLU A 107 6.28 -0.62 10.19
N VAL A 108 5.68 0.46 9.69
CA VAL A 108 5.42 0.64 8.24
C VAL A 108 6.72 0.83 7.42
N TYR A 109 7.89 0.58 8.02
CA TYR A 109 9.20 0.73 7.39
C TYR A 109 9.62 -0.52 6.61
N HIS A 110 9.57 -0.39 5.28
CA HIS A 110 10.48 -0.97 4.27
C HIS A 110 10.66 -2.49 4.10
N THR A 111 9.95 -3.37 4.80
CA THR A 111 9.83 -4.81 4.44
C THR A 111 8.68 -5.11 3.47
N PHE A 112 8.09 -4.08 2.84
CA PHE A 112 6.91 -4.22 2.01
C PHE A 112 7.18 -4.42 0.50
N HIS A 113 8.38 -4.18 -0.01
CA HIS A 113 8.60 -4.26 -1.46
C HIS A 113 8.45 -5.69 -1.99
N ASP A 114 9.00 -6.67 -1.28
CA ASP A 114 8.96 -8.08 -1.70
C ASP A 114 7.55 -8.65 -1.59
N GLU A 115 6.83 -8.33 -0.51
CA GLU A 115 5.44 -8.76 -0.34
C GLU A 115 4.49 -8.06 -1.34
N VAL A 116 4.62 -6.75 -1.53
CA VAL A 116 3.82 -6.01 -2.51
C VAL A 116 4.10 -6.52 -3.92
N ASP A 117 5.34 -6.89 -4.23
CA ASP A 117 5.67 -7.56 -5.50
C ASP A 117 5.05 -8.97 -5.60
N GLU A 118 4.92 -9.69 -4.49
CA GLU A 118 4.18 -10.97 -4.44
C GLU A 118 2.68 -10.78 -4.69
N TYR A 119 2.06 -9.73 -4.14
CA TYR A 119 0.65 -9.41 -4.35
C TYR A 119 0.38 -8.88 -5.76
N ARG A 120 1.35 -8.20 -6.40
CA ARG A 120 1.21 -7.65 -7.75
C ARG A 120 1.40 -8.71 -8.82
N ARG A 121 0.51 -9.71 -8.85
CA ARG A 121 0.62 -10.91 -9.69
C ARG A 121 0.32 -10.69 -11.17
N HIS A 122 -0.27 -9.55 -11.53
CA HIS A 122 -0.62 -9.24 -12.92
C HIS A 122 0.36 -8.25 -13.52
N TRP A 123 1.14 -8.71 -14.50
CA TRP A 123 2.21 -7.91 -15.09
C TRP A 123 1.87 -7.61 -16.54
N TRP A 124 2.04 -6.36 -16.92
CA TRP A 124 2.00 -5.90 -18.30
C TRP A 124 3.34 -5.27 -18.66
N ARG A 125 3.70 -5.41 -19.93
CA ARG A 125 4.83 -4.71 -20.51
C ARG A 125 4.41 -4.02 -21.79
N CYS A 126 4.68 -2.72 -21.88
CA CYS A 126 4.49 -1.95 -23.10
C CYS A 126 5.39 -2.52 -24.19
N ASP A 127 4.95 -2.54 -25.45
CA ASP A 127 5.75 -2.90 -26.64
C ASP A 127 6.50 -1.72 -27.28
N GLY A 128 6.21 -0.49 -26.84
CA GLY A 128 6.80 0.73 -27.39
C GLY A 128 8.17 1.13 -26.81
N PRO A 129 8.66 2.34 -27.19
CA PRO A 129 9.99 2.82 -26.82
C PRO A 129 10.20 3.01 -25.30
N CYS A 130 9.15 3.05 -24.50
CA CYS A 130 9.28 3.15 -23.04
C CYS A 130 9.91 1.90 -22.40
N ARG A 131 10.05 0.78 -23.15
CA ARG A 131 10.82 -0.41 -22.72
C ARG A 131 12.25 -0.12 -22.29
N HIS A 132 12.87 0.90 -22.90
CA HIS A 132 14.26 1.27 -22.64
C HIS A 132 14.37 2.52 -21.75
N LYS A 133 13.24 3.10 -21.32
CA LYS A 133 13.22 4.32 -20.51
C LYS A 133 13.12 3.98 -19.03
N LYS A 134 14.06 4.53 -18.24
CA LYS A 134 14.00 4.54 -16.78
C LYS A 134 12.78 5.37 -16.31
N PRO A 135 12.21 5.06 -15.13
CA PRO A 135 12.61 3.99 -14.21
C PRO A 135 11.88 2.65 -14.45
N TYR A 136 10.79 2.64 -15.22
CA TYR A 136 9.88 1.49 -15.27
C TYR A 136 10.15 0.49 -16.40
N TYR A 137 10.94 0.85 -17.42
CA TYR A 137 11.29 -0.03 -18.55
C TYR A 137 10.06 -0.68 -19.22
N GLY A 138 8.96 0.08 -19.26
CA GLY A 138 7.68 -0.34 -19.83
C GLY A 138 6.91 -1.35 -18.99
N TYR A 139 7.33 -1.67 -17.76
CA TYR A 139 6.60 -2.59 -16.88
C TYR A 139 5.52 -1.89 -16.04
N ILE A 140 4.40 -2.57 -15.90
CA ILE A 140 3.33 -2.24 -14.96
C ILE A 140 2.92 -3.52 -14.26
N LYS A 141 3.09 -3.57 -12.94
CA LYS A 141 2.60 -4.67 -12.10
C LYS A 141 1.37 -4.21 -11.33
N ARG A 142 0.33 -5.02 -11.18
CA ARG A 142 -0.87 -4.70 -10.37
C ARG A 142 -1.34 -5.91 -9.58
N ALA A 143 -1.98 -5.65 -8.45
CA ALA A 143 -2.64 -6.68 -7.64
C ALA A 143 -3.92 -7.20 -8.29
N THR A 144 -4.59 -6.38 -9.10
CA THR A 144 -5.81 -6.75 -9.81
C THR A 144 -5.58 -6.89 -11.31
N ASN A 145 -6.38 -7.73 -11.97
CA ASN A 145 -6.36 -7.93 -13.42
C ASN A 145 -7.02 -6.75 -14.16
N ARG A 146 -6.47 -5.54 -14.00
CA ARG A 146 -6.90 -4.35 -14.71
C ARG A 146 -5.81 -3.91 -15.69
N ALA A 147 -6.03 -4.18 -16.97
CA ALA A 147 -5.13 -3.70 -18.01
C ALA A 147 -4.95 -2.17 -17.93
N PRO A 148 -3.76 -1.67 -18.24
CA PRO A 148 -3.55 -0.25 -18.44
C PRO A 148 -4.53 0.34 -19.45
N SER A 149 -5.16 1.47 -19.12
CA SER A 149 -6.19 2.09 -19.97
C SER A 149 -6.30 3.59 -19.73
N ALA A 150 -7.16 4.27 -20.50
CA ALA A 150 -7.45 5.70 -20.38
C ALA A 150 -7.91 6.17 -18.98
N HIS A 151 -8.34 5.25 -18.10
CA HIS A 151 -8.68 5.56 -16.71
C HIS A 151 -7.45 5.78 -15.82
N ASP A 152 -6.24 5.45 -16.30
CA ASP A 152 -5.02 5.68 -15.56
C ASP A 152 -4.52 7.12 -15.83
N TYR A 153 -4.19 7.86 -14.77
CA TYR A 153 -3.85 9.30 -14.87
C TYR A 153 -2.68 9.59 -15.82
N TRP A 154 -1.74 8.65 -15.96
CA TRP A 154 -0.55 8.78 -16.81
C TRP A 154 -0.79 8.28 -18.24
N TRP A 155 -1.96 7.69 -18.55
CA TRP A 155 -2.23 7.05 -19.84
C TRP A 155 -2.14 8.02 -21.02
N ALA A 156 -2.72 9.21 -20.87
CA ALA A 156 -2.69 10.23 -21.92
C ALA A 156 -1.25 10.65 -22.27
N GLU A 157 -0.42 10.84 -21.25
CA GLU A 157 0.99 11.17 -21.41
C GLU A 157 1.77 10.01 -22.06
N HIS A 158 1.51 8.78 -21.64
CA HIS A 158 2.11 7.60 -22.25
C HIS A 158 1.71 7.46 -23.72
N GLN A 159 0.45 7.69 -24.06
CA GLN A 159 -0.03 7.62 -25.43
C GLN A 159 0.66 8.65 -26.32
N GLN A 160 0.91 9.85 -25.81
CA GLN A 160 1.63 10.90 -26.54
C GLN A 160 3.13 10.62 -26.67
N LYS A 161 3.80 10.20 -25.59
CA LYS A 161 5.28 10.05 -25.55
C LYS A 161 5.79 8.70 -26.04
N CYS A 162 4.96 7.67 -26.01
CA CYS A 162 5.32 6.29 -26.34
C CYS A 162 4.39 5.75 -27.42
N GLY A 163 3.08 5.84 -27.23
CA GLY A 163 2.07 5.33 -28.16
C GLY A 163 1.98 3.79 -28.24
N GLY A 164 2.80 3.07 -27.47
CA GLY A 164 2.81 1.62 -27.43
C GLY A 164 1.62 1.02 -26.66
N THR A 165 1.41 -0.28 -26.84
CA THR A 165 0.34 -1.07 -26.21
C THR A 165 0.91 -1.94 -25.09
N TYR A 166 0.17 -2.07 -23.99
CA TYR A 166 0.56 -2.92 -22.87
C TYR A 166 0.10 -4.37 -23.08
N VAL A 167 1.06 -5.26 -23.26
CA VAL A 167 0.82 -6.71 -23.41
C VAL A 167 0.95 -7.37 -22.06
N LYS A 168 0.03 -8.29 -21.74
CA LYS A 168 0.06 -9.03 -20.47
C LYS A 168 1.10 -10.15 -20.53
N ILE A 169 1.99 -10.20 -19.54
CA ILE A 169 3.16 -11.09 -19.54
C ILE A 169 3.23 -12.04 -18.34
N LYS A 170 2.48 -11.77 -17.26
CA LYS A 170 2.38 -12.66 -16.10
C LYS A 170 0.95 -12.68 -15.57
N GLU A 171 0.44 -13.89 -15.36
CA GLU A 171 -0.80 -14.18 -14.66
C GLU A 171 -0.56 -15.31 -13.65
N PRO A 172 -1.24 -15.29 -12.49
CA PRO A 172 -1.25 -16.43 -11.59
C PRO A 172 -1.99 -17.61 -12.25
N GLU A 173 -1.44 -18.80 -12.09
CA GLU A 173 -1.72 -20.04 -12.83
C GLU A 173 -3.19 -20.53 -12.77
N ASN A 174 -4.01 -19.94 -11.89
CA ASN A 174 -5.37 -20.40 -11.59
C ASN A 174 -6.52 -19.45 -12.00
N TYR A 175 -6.26 -18.29 -12.63
CA TYR A 175 -7.34 -17.31 -12.89
C TYR A 175 -8.10 -17.51 -14.21
N ALA A 176 -7.48 -18.11 -15.24
CA ALA A 176 -8.08 -18.26 -16.57
C ALA A 176 -9.24 -19.28 -16.63
N ARG A 177 -9.41 -20.13 -15.60
CA ARG A 177 -10.38 -21.24 -15.61
C ARG A 177 -11.81 -20.83 -15.24
N LYS A 178 -12.05 -19.63 -14.69
CA LYS A 178 -13.38 -19.21 -14.23
C LYS A 178 -14.25 -18.48 -15.27
N GLY A 179 -13.75 -18.26 -16.49
CA GLY A 179 -14.42 -17.40 -17.49
C GLY A 179 -14.79 -18.04 -18.82
N LYS A 180 -14.49 -19.32 -19.08
CA LYS A 180 -14.83 -19.95 -20.36
C LYS A 180 -16.18 -20.66 -20.29
N GLY A 181 -17.24 -19.86 -20.37
CA GLY A 181 -18.62 -20.32 -20.51
C GLY A 181 -19.37 -19.48 -21.53
N LYS A 182 -19.00 -19.61 -22.81
CA LYS A 182 -19.86 -19.58 -24.02
C LYS A 182 -18.99 -19.49 -25.27
N THR A 183 -18.64 -20.66 -25.81
CA THR A 183 -18.19 -20.84 -27.19
C THR A 183 -19.43 -20.89 -28.08
N LYS A 184 -19.46 -20.11 -29.16
CA LYS A 184 -20.14 -20.47 -30.41
C LYS A 184 -19.18 -20.21 -31.59
N PRO A 185 -19.26 -21.03 -32.65
CA PRO A 185 -18.10 -21.51 -33.40
C PRO A 185 -17.78 -20.65 -34.60
N GLY A 186 -16.51 -20.67 -34.99
CA GLY A 186 -16.00 -19.93 -36.14
C GLY A 186 -16.33 -20.56 -37.49
N ARG A 187 -16.06 -19.78 -38.53
CA ARG A 187 -15.71 -20.27 -39.86
C ARG A 187 -14.57 -19.38 -40.37
N GLN A 188 -13.41 -20.00 -40.64
CA GLN A 188 -12.24 -19.34 -41.25
C GLN A 188 -12.31 -19.46 -42.80
N PRO A 189 -11.28 -19.06 -43.59
CA PRO A 189 -11.42 -18.09 -44.68
C PRO A 189 -11.16 -18.74 -46.06
N ALA A 190 -11.38 -18.02 -47.17
CA ALA A 190 -10.64 -18.27 -48.43
C ALA A 190 -10.88 -17.18 -49.50
N ALA A 191 -9.76 -16.83 -50.16
CA ALA A 191 -9.59 -16.56 -51.60
C ALA A 191 -9.90 -15.17 -52.19
N GLU A 192 -8.80 -14.49 -52.51
CA GLU A 192 -8.50 -13.65 -53.69
C GLU A 192 -9.51 -13.65 -54.85
N LYS A 193 -9.80 -12.45 -55.39
CA LYS A 193 -9.87 -12.20 -56.84
C LYS A 193 -9.27 -10.85 -57.22
N LYS A 194 -8.42 -10.89 -58.24
CA LYS A 194 -7.71 -9.82 -58.95
C LYS A 194 -8.64 -8.94 -59.80
N GLY A 195 -8.21 -7.68 -60.03
CA GLY A 195 -8.41 -6.86 -61.24
C GLY A 195 -9.85 -6.47 -61.59
N THR A 196 -10.19 -5.20 -61.81
CA THR A 196 -9.81 -4.47 -63.01
C THR A 196 -10.06 -2.97 -62.82
N SER A 197 -9.10 -2.17 -63.25
CA SER A 197 -9.11 -0.70 -63.32
C SER A 197 -10.09 -0.18 -64.37
N VAL A 198 -10.87 0.85 -64.04
CA VAL A 198 -11.45 1.77 -65.03
C VAL A 198 -11.10 3.20 -64.60
N LEU A 199 -10.36 3.89 -65.48
CA LEU A 199 -9.94 5.29 -65.34
C LEU A 199 -11.13 6.27 -65.45
N PRO A 200 -11.03 7.49 -64.89
CA PRO A 200 -12.02 8.54 -65.06
C PRO A 200 -11.78 9.37 -66.33
N PRO A 201 -12.81 9.99 -66.94
CA PRO A 201 -12.60 11.07 -67.91
C PRO A 201 -12.58 12.45 -67.22
N LEU A 202 -11.66 13.29 -67.65
CA LEU A 202 -11.61 14.76 -67.47
C LEU A 202 -11.79 15.43 -68.87
N PRO A 203 -11.86 16.76 -69.01
CA PRO A 203 -13.09 17.54 -69.16
C PRO A 203 -13.19 18.21 -70.55
N ARG A 204 -14.35 18.79 -70.87
CA ARG A 204 -14.50 19.99 -71.72
C ARG A 204 -15.73 20.75 -71.30
#